data_AF-A0A8T0D585-F1
#
_entry.id   AF-A0A8T0D585-F1
#
_cell.length_a   1.000
_cell.length_b   1.000
_cell.length_c   1.000
_cell.angle_alpha   90.00
_cell.angle_beta   90.00
_cell.angle_gamma   90.00
#
_symmetry.space_group_name_H-M   'P 1'
#
loop_
_entity.id
_entity.type
_entity.pdbx_description
1 polymer ?
#
loop_
_entity_poly.entity_id
_entity_poly.type
_entity_poly.pdbx_seq_one_letter_code
_entity_poly.pdbx_strand_id
1 'polypeptide(L)'
;AALWANEFDLSLHTDTNHTVAVEATSLADHVDQMSQRLVVDDTCALWRLWCNRSVGYSGSSTPHVTAVILDNAGPELVADLCLAEFLLCRGLTNKVYFYPKCIPWFVSDVTPLDFDWLLTTGLTSQWFSGELIAPLADHWSMQWRRRFEAGEFCVRKSMFWTLPCAFDELSVSDKPLHDEMASGDVNVIIFKVNVFLCIAKFFV
;
A
#
# COMPACT_ATOMS: atom_id res chain seq x y z
N ALA A 1 7.05 -8.13 -2.40
CA ALA A 1 5.60 -8.38 -2.49
C ALA A 1 4.85 -7.15 -2.97
N ALA A 2 4.68 -6.09 -2.15
CA ALA A 2 3.91 -4.90 -2.53
C ALA A 2 4.31 -4.28 -3.88
N LEU A 3 5.60 -4.19 -4.20
CA LEU A 3 6.06 -3.70 -5.51
C LEU A 3 5.60 -4.56 -6.70
N TRP A 4 5.61 -5.88 -6.55
CA TRP A 4 5.38 -6.83 -7.65
C TRP A 4 3.96 -7.38 -7.69
N ALA A 5 3.11 -7.04 -6.71
CA ALA A 5 1.72 -7.50 -6.67
C ALA A 5 0.89 -6.98 -7.86
N ASN A 6 1.38 -5.92 -8.51
CA ASN A 6 0.83 -5.40 -9.76
C ASN A 6 1.06 -6.32 -10.97
N GLU A 7 2.02 -7.26 -10.91
CA GLU A 7 2.23 -8.25 -11.97
C GLU A 7 1.03 -9.22 -12.09
N PHE A 8 0.16 -9.29 -11.06
CA PHE A 8 -1.11 -10.00 -11.13
C PHE A 8 -2.19 -9.26 -11.95
N ASP A 9 -1.90 -8.07 -12.49
CA ASP A 9 -2.79 -7.42 -13.44
C ASP A 9 -2.92 -8.26 -14.72
N LEU A 10 -4.18 -8.54 -15.08
CA LEU A 10 -4.57 -9.47 -16.14
C LEU A 10 -4.13 -9.01 -17.53
N SER A 11 -3.72 -7.75 -17.68
CA SER A 11 -3.23 -7.17 -18.94
C SER A 11 -1.90 -7.76 -19.41
N LEU A 12 -1.11 -8.33 -18.51
CA LEU A 12 0.21 -8.92 -18.82
C LEU A 12 0.17 -10.43 -19.11
N HIS A 13 -0.95 -11.10 -18.81
CA HIS A 13 -1.07 -12.56 -18.87
C HIS A 13 -2.15 -12.98 -19.88
N THR A 14 -1.92 -12.70 -21.16
CA THR A 14 -2.83 -13.09 -22.26
C THR A 14 -2.82 -14.59 -22.58
N ASP A 15 -1.87 -15.35 -22.03
CA ASP A 15 -1.73 -16.77 -22.33
C ASP A 15 -1.85 -17.66 -21.07
N THR A 16 -2.91 -18.47 -21.11
CA THR A 16 -3.00 -19.86 -20.58
C THR A 16 -3.10 -20.09 -19.08
N ASN A 17 -4.19 -20.76 -18.67
CA ASN A 17 -4.29 -21.85 -17.68
C ASN A 17 -3.24 -21.96 -16.54
N HIS A 18 -2.85 -20.85 -15.93
CA HIS A 18 -2.12 -20.89 -14.68
C HIS A 18 -3.13 -21.03 -13.54
N THR A 19 -3.57 -22.27 -13.31
CA THR A 19 -3.47 -22.73 -11.92
C THR A 19 -2.01 -22.47 -11.56
N VAL A 20 -1.73 -21.43 -10.80
CA VAL A 20 -0.44 -21.28 -10.14
C VAL A 20 -0.38 -22.46 -9.18
N ALA A 21 -0.02 -23.62 -9.72
CA ALA A 21 0.70 -24.61 -8.99
C ALA A 21 1.90 -23.81 -8.52
N VAL A 22 1.86 -23.42 -7.25
CA VAL A 22 3.03 -23.02 -6.51
C VAL A 22 3.92 -24.25 -6.53
N GLU A 23 4.60 -24.49 -7.67
CA GLU A 23 5.81 -25.29 -7.67
C GLU A 23 6.68 -24.63 -6.62
N ALA A 24 7.13 -25.45 -5.68
CA ALA A 24 7.70 -25.04 -4.41
C ALA A 24 9.09 -24.39 -4.56
N THR A 25 9.23 -23.36 -5.39
CA THR A 25 10.16 -22.28 -5.10
C THR A 25 9.66 -21.59 -3.84
N SER A 26 10.51 -21.48 -2.83
CA SER A 26 10.10 -20.79 -1.61
C SER A 26 9.74 -19.34 -1.96
N LEU A 27 8.81 -18.73 -1.23
CA LEU A 27 8.49 -17.30 -1.41
C LEU A 27 9.75 -16.43 -1.35
N ALA A 28 10.76 -16.85 -0.59
CA ALA A 28 12.07 -16.22 -0.53
C ALA A 28 12.80 -16.26 -1.88
N ASP A 29 12.86 -17.43 -2.54
CA ASP A 29 13.51 -17.55 -3.85
C ASP A 29 12.82 -16.68 -4.91
N HIS A 30 11.49 -16.59 -4.88
CA HIS A 30 10.75 -15.71 -5.78
C HIS A 30 11.04 -14.23 -5.50
N VAL A 31 11.05 -13.83 -4.23
CA VAL A 31 11.42 -12.45 -3.83
C VAL A 31 12.86 -12.13 -4.24
N ASP A 32 13.80 -13.06 -4.06
CA ASP A 32 15.20 -12.88 -4.44
C ASP A 32 15.34 -12.71 -5.96
N GLN A 33 14.66 -13.53 -6.76
CA GLN A 33 14.63 -13.39 -8.22
C GLN A 33 14.04 -12.05 -8.66
N MET A 34 12.95 -11.61 -8.02
CA MET A 34 12.35 -10.32 -8.33
C MET A 34 13.25 -9.14 -7.90
N SER A 35 13.97 -9.27 -6.79
CA SER A 35 14.92 -8.23 -6.34
C SER A 35 16.03 -7.99 -7.36
N GLN A 36 16.47 -9.04 -8.06
CA GLN A 36 17.48 -8.94 -9.13
C GLN A 36 16.99 -8.16 -10.37
N ARG A 37 15.66 -7.97 -10.52
CA ARG A 37 15.07 -7.18 -11.60
C ARG A 37 14.98 -5.69 -11.29
N LEU A 38 15.33 -5.27 -10.07
CA LEU A 38 15.35 -3.87 -9.68
C LEU A 38 16.53 -3.15 -10.35
N VAL A 39 16.21 -2.16 -11.18
CA VAL A 39 17.23 -1.27 -11.77
C VAL A 39 17.72 -0.25 -10.74
N VAL A 40 16.84 0.17 -9.83
CA VAL A 40 17.13 1.09 -8.72
C VAL A 40 16.53 0.49 -7.46
N ASP A 41 17.32 0.41 -6.39
CA ASP A 41 16.89 -0.14 -5.10
C ASP A 41 17.35 0.76 -3.94
N ASP A 42 16.42 1.62 -3.49
CA ASP A 42 16.60 2.49 -2.33
C ASP A 42 16.01 1.89 -1.03
N THR A 43 15.67 0.60 -1.01
CA THR A 43 15.04 -0.05 0.16
C THR A 43 15.90 0.06 1.43
N CYS A 44 17.22 0.02 1.32
CA CYS A 44 18.14 0.24 2.44
C CYS A 44 18.05 1.66 3.01
N ALA A 45 17.90 2.68 2.15
CA ALA A 45 17.75 4.06 2.58
C ALA A 45 16.39 4.26 3.28
N LEU A 46 15.33 3.67 2.73
CA LEU A 46 13.99 3.66 3.31
C LEU A 46 13.97 2.97 4.69
N TRP A 47 14.63 1.82 4.81
CA TRP A 47 14.76 1.10 6.08
C TRP A 47 15.45 1.95 7.15
N ARG A 48 16.56 2.61 6.81
CA ARG A 48 17.26 3.53 7.73
C ARG A 48 16.35 4.69 8.15
N LEU A 49 15.57 5.25 7.22
CA LEU A 49 14.63 6.33 7.51
C LEU A 49 13.58 5.90 8.54
N TRP A 50 12.99 4.70 8.37
CA TRP A 50 12.04 4.13 9.33
C TRP A 50 12.70 3.84 10.68
N CYS A 51 13.86 3.19 10.72
CA CYS A 51 14.52 2.84 11.97
C CYS A 51 14.91 4.07 12.80
N ASN A 52 15.44 5.12 12.15
CA ASN A 52 15.83 6.37 12.82
C ASN A 52 14.64 7.11 13.43
N ARG A 53 13.42 6.80 13.00
CA ARG A 53 12.16 7.42 13.45
C ARG A 53 11.24 6.44 14.18
N SER A 54 11.71 5.22 14.42
CA SER A 54 10.92 4.15 15.03
C SER A 54 10.47 4.50 16.46
N VAL A 55 9.30 4.00 16.82
CA VAL A 55 8.64 4.24 18.10
C VAL A 55 9.55 3.76 19.23
N GLY A 56 10.12 4.72 19.98
CA GLY A 56 11.04 4.45 21.10
C GLY A 56 12.43 5.05 20.96
N TYR A 57 12.86 5.46 19.75
CA TYR A 57 14.17 6.10 19.54
C TYR A 57 14.12 7.63 19.60
N SER A 58 12.96 8.21 19.30
CA SER A 58 12.74 9.66 19.30
C SER A 58 11.88 10.02 20.52
N GLY A 59 12.39 10.89 21.40
CA GLY A 59 11.58 11.50 22.48
C GLY A 59 10.50 12.47 21.98
N SER A 60 10.24 12.54 20.67
CA SER A 60 9.16 13.31 20.08
C SER A 60 7.82 12.62 20.32
N SER A 61 6.85 13.39 20.83
CA SER A 61 5.46 13.00 21.03
C SER A 61 4.64 12.93 19.73
N THR A 62 5.23 13.27 18.58
CA THR A 62 4.57 13.28 17.28
C THR A 62 4.50 11.87 16.69
N PRO A 63 3.31 11.33 16.37
CA PRO A 63 3.18 10.01 15.77
C PRO A 63 3.84 9.96 14.38
N HIS A 64 4.57 8.88 14.11
CA HIS A 64 5.12 8.62 12.78
C HIS A 64 4.01 8.17 11.83
N VAL A 65 3.90 8.79 10.66
CA VAL A 65 2.85 8.53 9.67
C VAL A 65 3.48 8.15 8.33
N THR A 66 3.01 7.06 7.76
CA THR A 66 3.34 6.64 6.38
C THR A 66 2.11 6.82 5.51
N ALA A 67 2.21 7.58 4.42
CA ALA A 67 1.17 7.67 3.40
C ALA A 67 1.46 6.68 2.27
N VAL A 68 0.41 6.04 1.76
CA VAL A 68 0.43 5.17 0.58
C VAL A 68 -0.56 5.75 -0.42
N ILE A 69 -0.05 6.23 -1.55
CA ILE A 69 -0.85 6.65 -2.70
C ILE A 69 -1.08 5.40 -3.52
N LEU A 70 -2.33 4.95 -3.60
CA LEU A 70 -2.68 3.62 -4.11
C LEU A 70 -2.81 3.60 -5.63
N ASP A 71 -2.45 2.46 -6.21
CA ASP A 71 -2.67 2.13 -7.62
C ASP A 71 -3.83 1.14 -7.73
N ASN A 72 -3.59 -0.17 -7.92
CA ASN A 72 -4.66 -1.13 -8.22
C ASN A 72 -5.32 -1.80 -7.00
N ALA A 73 -6.60 -2.13 -7.16
CA ALA A 73 -7.38 -2.97 -6.26
C ALA A 73 -6.99 -4.46 -6.35
N GLY A 74 -7.68 -5.30 -5.58
CA GLY A 74 -7.44 -6.75 -5.59
C GLY A 74 -6.11 -7.14 -4.93
N PRO A 75 -5.28 -8.01 -5.55
CA PRO A 75 -4.05 -8.52 -4.95
C PRO A 75 -3.04 -7.42 -4.54
N GLU A 76 -2.97 -6.32 -5.30
CA GLU A 76 -2.07 -5.22 -4.98
C GLU A 76 -2.49 -4.50 -3.69
N LEU A 77 -3.78 -4.17 -3.56
CA LEU A 77 -4.33 -3.59 -2.33
C LEU A 77 -4.11 -4.51 -1.11
N VAL A 78 -4.23 -5.83 -1.27
CA VAL A 78 -3.92 -6.81 -0.20
C VAL A 78 -2.44 -6.73 0.18
N ALA A 79 -1.54 -6.65 -0.78
CA ALA A 79 -0.10 -6.54 -0.53
C ALA A 79 0.27 -5.22 0.18
N ASP A 80 -0.40 -4.12 -0.15
CA ASP A 80 -0.22 -2.82 0.49
C ASP A 80 -0.74 -2.83 1.95
N LEU A 81 -1.86 -3.50 2.22
CA LEU A 81 -2.37 -3.71 3.59
C LEU A 81 -1.42 -4.60 4.42
N CYS A 82 -0.84 -5.64 3.83
CA CYS A 82 0.20 -6.45 4.47
C CYS A 82 1.45 -5.61 4.82
N LEU A 83 1.90 -4.75 3.90
CA LEU A 83 3.01 -3.83 4.17
C LEU A 83 2.68 -2.89 5.33
N ALA A 84 1.49 -2.29 5.31
CA ALA A 84 1.04 -1.38 6.36
C ALA A 84 0.99 -2.07 7.74
N GLU A 85 0.47 -3.30 7.80
CA GLU A 85 0.41 -4.08 9.06
C GLU A 85 1.82 -4.42 9.56
N PHE A 86 2.73 -4.77 8.66
CA PHE A 86 4.14 -4.99 9.01
C PHE A 86 4.77 -3.72 9.60
N LEU A 87 4.59 -2.56 8.98
CA LEU A 87 5.15 -1.30 9.46
C LEU A 87 4.64 -0.95 10.87
N LEU A 88 3.34 -1.15 11.14
CA LEU A 88 2.75 -0.96 12.46
C LEU A 88 3.31 -1.96 13.47
N CYS A 89 3.29 -3.26 13.15
CA CYS A 89 3.76 -4.32 14.06
C CYS A 89 5.24 -4.18 14.42
N ARG A 90 6.05 -3.63 13.52
CA ARG A 90 7.48 -3.37 13.75
C ARG A 90 7.76 -2.03 14.44
N GLY A 91 6.72 -1.25 14.75
CA GLY A 91 6.87 0.08 15.35
C GLY A 91 7.60 1.07 14.43
N LEU A 92 7.57 0.83 13.12
CA LEU A 92 8.19 1.69 12.10
C LEU A 92 7.28 2.85 11.72
N THR A 93 5.98 2.74 12.00
CA THR A 93 4.99 3.82 11.87
C THR A 93 3.94 3.67 12.97
N ASN A 94 3.28 4.76 13.33
CA ASN A 94 2.13 4.77 14.24
C ASN A 94 0.80 4.75 13.47
N LYS A 95 0.78 5.35 12.28
CA LYS A 95 -0.39 5.37 11.40
C LYS A 95 -0.01 5.16 9.94
N VAL A 96 -0.97 4.67 9.18
CA VAL A 96 -0.89 4.55 7.72
C VAL A 96 -2.09 5.25 7.09
N TYR A 97 -1.81 6.21 6.22
CA TYR A 97 -2.80 6.92 5.43
C TYR A 97 -2.85 6.33 4.03
N PHE A 98 -4.00 5.84 3.61
CA PHE A 98 -4.22 5.32 2.27
C PHE A 98 -4.98 6.35 1.44
N TYR A 99 -4.44 6.70 0.28
CA TYR A 99 -5.05 7.64 -0.66
C TYR A 99 -5.52 6.88 -1.92
N PRO A 100 -6.78 6.41 -1.94
CA PRO A 100 -7.39 5.87 -3.15
C PRO A 100 -7.86 6.98 -4.09
N LYS A 101 -8.26 6.59 -5.31
CA LYS A 101 -8.92 7.47 -6.28
C LYS A 101 -10.37 7.74 -5.85
N CYS A 102 -10.86 8.96 -6.10
CA CYS A 102 -12.19 9.38 -5.66
C CYS A 102 -13.34 8.84 -6.52
N ILE A 103 -13.03 8.42 -7.75
CA ILE A 103 -13.97 7.89 -8.74
C ILE A 103 -13.33 6.66 -9.41
N PRO A 104 -14.10 5.81 -10.11
CA PRO A 104 -13.51 4.80 -10.99
C PRO A 104 -12.50 5.44 -11.95
N TRP A 105 -11.27 4.96 -11.91
CA TRP A 105 -10.13 5.59 -12.58
C TRP A 105 -9.19 4.48 -13.09
N PHE A 106 -8.66 4.66 -14.31
CA PHE A 106 -7.78 3.68 -14.99
C PHE A 106 -8.15 2.18 -14.79
N VAL A 107 -9.44 1.86 -14.86
CA VAL A 107 -10.02 0.50 -14.76
C VAL A 107 -9.87 -0.12 -13.37
N SER A 108 -8.64 -0.32 -12.89
CA SER A 108 -8.32 -1.11 -11.70
C SER A 108 -7.93 -0.27 -10.48
N ASP A 109 -7.86 1.06 -10.60
CA ASP A 109 -7.41 1.87 -9.47
C ASP A 109 -8.32 1.73 -8.25
N VAL A 110 -7.71 1.66 -7.07
CA VAL A 110 -8.43 1.55 -5.80
C VAL A 110 -9.32 2.77 -5.59
N THR A 111 -10.58 2.53 -5.27
CA THR A 111 -11.52 3.49 -4.73
C THR A 111 -11.84 3.18 -3.26
N PRO A 112 -12.45 4.10 -2.49
CA PRO A 112 -12.91 3.81 -1.13
C PRO A 112 -13.88 2.62 -1.03
N LEU A 113 -14.65 2.33 -2.09
CA LEU A 113 -15.57 1.20 -2.11
C LEU A 113 -14.83 -0.14 -2.20
N ASP A 114 -13.67 -0.17 -2.83
CA ASP A 114 -12.87 -1.38 -2.96
C ASP A 114 -12.28 -1.82 -1.60
N PHE A 115 -11.98 -0.88 -0.71
CA PHE A 115 -11.63 -1.21 0.68
C PHE A 115 -12.78 -1.89 1.41
N ASP A 116 -13.98 -1.32 1.33
CA ASP A 116 -15.16 -1.87 1.99
C ASP A 116 -15.50 -3.25 1.45
N TRP A 117 -15.49 -3.40 0.12
CA TRP A 117 -15.72 -4.67 -0.55
C TRP A 117 -14.65 -5.70 -0.17
N LEU A 118 -13.37 -5.34 -0.22
CA LEU A 118 -12.28 -6.26 0.12
C LEU A 118 -12.40 -6.76 1.55
N LEU A 119 -12.64 -5.86 2.52
CA LEU A 119 -12.67 -6.23 3.94
C LEU A 119 -13.97 -6.93 4.35
N THR A 120 -15.09 -6.69 3.68
CA THR A 120 -16.37 -7.31 4.06
C THR A 120 -16.69 -8.57 3.27
N THR A 121 -16.18 -8.68 2.04
CA THR A 121 -16.53 -9.73 1.08
C THR A 121 -15.29 -10.39 0.48
N GLY A 122 -14.39 -9.60 -0.13
CA GLY A 122 -13.29 -10.11 -0.96
C GLY A 122 -12.19 -10.86 -0.21
N LEU A 123 -12.04 -10.62 1.09
CA LEU A 123 -11.07 -11.27 1.98
C LEU A 123 -11.79 -11.96 3.14
N THR A 124 -12.85 -12.71 2.85
CA THR A 124 -13.58 -13.50 3.84
C THR A 124 -13.82 -14.91 3.34
N SER A 125 -14.28 -15.78 4.22
CA SER A 125 -14.78 -17.12 3.90
C SER A 125 -15.99 -17.13 2.95
N GLN A 126 -16.58 -15.97 2.65
CA GLN A 126 -17.59 -15.84 1.60
C GLN A 126 -16.97 -15.97 0.19
N TRP A 127 -15.76 -15.45 0.02
CA TRP A 127 -15.05 -15.48 -1.26
C TRP A 127 -14.03 -16.62 -1.34
N PHE A 128 -13.33 -16.90 -0.25
CA PHE A 128 -12.35 -17.98 -0.16
C PHE A 128 -12.95 -19.25 0.43
N SER A 129 -12.50 -20.40 -0.08
CA SER A 129 -12.88 -21.72 0.44
C SER A 129 -11.65 -22.52 0.88
N GLY A 130 -11.88 -23.58 1.66
CA GLY A 130 -10.83 -24.47 2.18
C GLY A 130 -10.46 -24.21 3.64
N GLU A 131 -10.06 -25.29 4.33
CA GLU A 131 -9.88 -25.30 5.80
C GLU A 131 -8.76 -24.38 6.30
N LEU A 132 -7.79 -24.03 5.45
CA LEU A 132 -6.67 -23.17 5.82
C LEU A 132 -6.84 -21.73 5.35
N ILE A 133 -7.28 -21.53 4.09
CA ILE A 133 -7.31 -20.21 3.47
C ILE A 133 -8.49 -19.38 3.99
N ALA A 134 -9.68 -19.99 4.15
CA ALA A 134 -10.86 -19.25 4.56
C ALA A 134 -10.72 -18.64 5.97
N PRO A 135 -10.24 -19.37 7.01
CA PRO A 135 -10.01 -18.77 8.33
C PRO A 135 -8.91 -17.71 8.33
N LEU A 136 -7.89 -17.86 7.48
CA LEU A 136 -6.80 -16.89 7.36
C LEU A 136 -7.29 -15.58 6.73
N ALA A 137 -8.13 -15.66 5.70
CA ALA A 137 -8.77 -14.50 5.09
C ALA A 137 -9.64 -13.75 6.12
N ASP A 138 -10.53 -14.47 6.82
CA ASP A 138 -11.37 -13.88 7.89
C ASP A 138 -10.53 -13.22 8.99
N HIS A 139 -9.42 -13.85 9.40
CA HIS A 139 -8.52 -13.29 10.41
C HIS A 139 -7.94 -11.95 9.96
N TRP A 140 -7.39 -11.87 8.75
CA TRP A 140 -6.77 -10.64 8.25
C TRP A 140 -7.79 -9.54 7.96
N SER A 141 -8.96 -9.89 7.40
CA SER A 141 -10.08 -8.96 7.27
C SER A 141 -10.44 -8.34 8.62
N MET A 142 -10.62 -9.17 9.65
CA MET A 142 -10.97 -8.69 10.99
C MET A 142 -9.86 -7.84 11.61
N GLN A 143 -8.59 -8.26 11.47
CA GLN A 143 -7.45 -7.53 11.99
C GLN A 143 -7.34 -6.13 11.35
N TRP A 144 -7.43 -6.02 10.02
CA TRP A 144 -7.33 -4.74 9.34
C TRP A 144 -8.54 -3.84 9.61
N ARG A 145 -9.75 -4.39 9.74
CA ARG A 145 -10.92 -3.63 10.21
C ARG A 145 -10.67 -3.00 11.58
N ARG A 146 -10.07 -3.74 12.53
CA ARG A 146 -9.69 -3.18 13.84
C ARG A 146 -8.65 -2.06 13.72
N ARG A 147 -7.67 -2.17 12.81
CA ARG A 147 -6.72 -1.07 12.53
C ARG A 147 -7.43 0.19 12.04
N PHE A 148 -8.43 0.04 11.17
CA PHE A 148 -9.26 1.16 10.71
C PHE A 148 -10.10 1.76 11.85
N GLU A 149 -10.76 0.92 12.66
CA GLU A 149 -11.55 1.35 13.82
C GLU A 149 -10.70 2.08 14.87
N ALA A 150 -9.45 1.63 15.08
CA ALA A 150 -8.49 2.26 15.98
C ALA A 150 -7.86 3.56 15.41
N GLY A 151 -8.08 3.86 14.13
CA GLY A 151 -7.48 5.00 13.45
C GLY A 151 -5.97 4.85 13.17
N GLU A 152 -5.45 3.63 13.25
CA GLU A 152 -4.09 3.28 12.85
C GLU A 152 -3.99 3.15 11.34
N PHE A 153 -5.03 2.59 10.70
CA PHE A 153 -5.26 2.70 9.26
C PHE A 153 -6.32 3.76 8.99
N CYS A 154 -6.12 4.54 7.93
CA CYS A 154 -6.96 5.69 7.63
C CYS A 154 -7.07 5.89 6.12
N VAL A 155 -8.29 5.83 5.58
CA VAL A 155 -8.52 6.28 4.19
C VAL A 155 -8.60 7.81 4.17
N ARG A 156 -7.87 8.45 3.26
CA ARG A 156 -7.88 9.89 3.01
C ARG A 156 -8.23 10.13 1.54
N LYS A 157 -9.15 11.04 1.28
CA LYS A 157 -9.63 11.33 -0.08
C LYS A 157 -9.11 12.68 -0.52
N SER A 158 -8.62 12.75 -1.75
CA SER A 158 -8.40 14.02 -2.44
C SER A 158 -8.74 13.84 -3.91
N MET A 159 -9.40 14.84 -4.49
CA MET A 159 -9.69 14.87 -5.92
C MET A 159 -8.43 15.00 -6.77
N PHE A 160 -7.33 15.51 -6.20
CA PHE A 160 -6.05 15.69 -6.88
C PHE A 160 -5.59 14.42 -7.60
N TRP A 161 -5.75 13.26 -6.95
CA TRP A 161 -5.36 11.96 -7.50
C TRP A 161 -6.14 11.53 -8.75
N THR A 162 -7.21 12.26 -9.09
CA THR A 162 -8.08 12.04 -10.25
C THR A 162 -8.18 13.29 -11.15
N LEU A 163 -7.35 14.31 -10.91
CA LEU A 163 -7.22 15.46 -11.80
C LEU A 163 -6.11 15.22 -12.83
N PRO A 164 -6.17 15.87 -14.01
CA PRO A 164 -5.10 15.81 -15.01
C PRO A 164 -3.91 16.71 -14.64
N CYS A 165 -3.58 16.81 -13.35
CA CYS A 165 -2.50 17.64 -12.82
C CYS A 165 -1.24 16.78 -12.61
N ALA A 166 -0.08 17.36 -12.89
CA ALA A 166 1.20 16.79 -12.51
C ALA A 166 1.46 16.97 -11.00
N PHE A 167 2.34 16.15 -10.42
CA PHE A 167 2.61 16.17 -8.97
C PHE A 167 3.24 17.47 -8.47
N ASP A 168 3.98 18.20 -9.31
CA ASP A 168 4.53 19.52 -8.98
C ASP A 168 3.45 20.62 -8.89
N GLU A 169 2.27 20.39 -9.47
CA GLU A 169 1.12 21.28 -9.36
C GLU A 169 0.35 21.11 -8.05
N LEU A 170 0.67 20.09 -7.23
CA LEU A 170 -0.05 19.76 -6.00
C LEU A 170 -0.23 20.96 -5.06
N SER A 171 0.81 21.79 -4.90
CA SER A 171 0.79 22.98 -4.06
C SER A 171 -0.23 24.05 -4.51
N VAL A 172 -0.56 24.06 -5.79
CA VAL A 172 -1.49 25.02 -6.40
C VAL A 172 -2.89 24.42 -6.49
N SER A 173 -3.01 23.16 -6.90
CA SER A 173 -4.30 22.50 -7.16
C SER A 173 -4.98 21.95 -5.90
N ASP A 174 -4.20 21.54 -4.89
CA ASP A 174 -4.72 21.04 -3.61
C ASP A 174 -3.77 21.43 -2.47
N LYS A 175 -3.78 22.73 -2.15
CA LYS A 175 -2.96 23.29 -1.08
C LYS A 175 -3.14 22.58 0.28
N PRO A 176 -4.36 22.23 0.74
CA PRO A 176 -4.52 21.46 1.97
C PRO A 176 -3.78 20.11 1.96
N LEU A 177 -3.87 19.35 0.86
CA LEU A 177 -3.14 18.08 0.74
C LEU A 177 -1.63 18.29 0.68
N HIS A 178 -1.19 19.28 -0.08
CA HIS A 178 0.22 19.66 -0.13
C HIS A 178 0.76 19.97 1.26
N ASP A 179 0.05 20.82 2.00
CA ASP A 179 0.47 21.23 3.34
C ASP A 179 0.50 20.04 4.29
N GLU A 180 -0.47 19.11 4.24
CA GLU A 180 -0.43 17.85 5.02
C GLU A 180 0.79 16.98 4.68
N MET A 181 1.15 16.89 3.39
CA MET A 181 2.31 16.12 2.95
C MET A 181 3.65 16.79 3.28
N ALA A 182 3.70 18.12 3.29
CA ALA A 182 4.92 18.91 3.46
C ALA A 182 5.18 19.36 4.91
N SER A 183 4.14 19.53 5.74
CA SER A 183 4.21 20.04 7.13
C SER A 183 4.92 19.10 8.10
N GLY A 184 5.20 17.87 7.68
CA GLY A 184 5.73 16.81 8.53
C GLY A 184 4.64 15.97 9.23
N ASP A 185 3.36 16.22 8.94
CA ASP A 185 2.24 15.35 9.37
C ASP A 185 2.33 13.97 8.71
N VAL A 186 2.97 13.89 7.54
CA VAL A 186 3.40 12.65 6.89
C VAL A 186 4.92 12.58 6.83
N ASN A 187 5.49 11.42 7.16
CA ASN A 187 6.93 11.26 7.29
C ASN A 187 7.56 10.44 6.16
N VAL A 188 6.79 9.51 5.59
CA VAL A 188 7.14 8.70 4.44
C VAL A 188 5.93 8.66 3.51
N ILE A 189 6.15 8.92 2.22
CA ILE A 189 5.12 8.79 1.19
C ILE A 189 5.57 7.71 0.21
N ILE A 190 4.73 6.71 0.02
CA ILE A 190 4.93 5.61 -0.93
C ILE A 190 3.96 5.84 -2.10
N PHE A 191 4.49 6.12 -3.28
CA PHE A 191 3.68 6.16 -4.49
C PHE A 191 3.68 4.80 -5.17
N LYS A 192 2.51 4.17 -5.21
CA LYS A 192 2.24 3.01 -6.05
C LYS A 192 1.91 3.49 -7.45
N VAL A 193 2.61 3.00 -8.47
CA VAL A 193 2.27 3.26 -9.88
C VAL A 193 2.78 2.13 -10.78
N ASN A 194 2.05 1.92 -11.88
CA ASN A 194 2.36 1.00 -12.98
C ASN A 194 3.68 1.28 -13.75
N VAL A 195 4.28 2.47 -13.62
CA VAL A 195 5.46 2.85 -14.44
C VAL A 195 6.72 3.20 -13.61
N PHE A 196 6.60 3.59 -12.34
CA PHE A 196 7.74 3.89 -11.46
C PHE A 196 7.36 3.89 -9.97
N LEU A 197 7.68 2.87 -9.16
CA LEU A 197 7.60 3.05 -7.70
C LEU A 197 8.53 4.20 -7.29
N CYS A 198 7.98 5.39 -7.10
CA CYS A 198 8.73 6.59 -6.79
C CYS A 198 8.58 6.84 -5.30
N ILE A 199 9.63 6.55 -4.53
CA ILE A 199 9.70 7.02 -3.14
C ILE A 199 10.14 8.49 -3.23
N ALA A 200 9.17 9.38 -3.50
CA ALA A 200 9.44 10.81 -3.54
C ALA A 200 9.42 11.36 -2.12
N LYS A 201 10.60 11.69 -1.61
CA LYS A 201 10.71 12.63 -0.50
C LYS A 201 10.65 14.03 -1.11
N PHE A 202 9.46 14.63 -1.15
CA PHE A 202 9.36 16.05 -1.48
C PHE A 202 10.02 16.85 -0.37
N PHE A 203 11.26 17.26 -0.58
CA PHE A 203 11.83 18.40 0.13
C PHE A 203 11.40 19.65 -0.63
N VAL A 204 10.60 20.48 0.03
CA VAL A 204 10.62 21.93 -0.20
C VAL A 204 11.25 22.55 1.04
#